data_AF-A0A1D8PAW2-F1
#
_entry.id   AF-A0A1D8PAW2-F1
#
_cell.length_a   1.000
_cell.length_b   1.000
_cell.length_c   1.000
_cell.angle_alpha   90.00
_cell.angle_beta   90.00
_cell.angle_gamma   90.00
#
_symmetry.space_group_name_H-M   'P 1'
#
loop_
_entity.id
_entity.type
_entity.pdbx_description
1 polymer ?
#
loop_
_entity_poly.entity_id
_entity_poly.type
_entity_poly.pdbx_seq_one_letter_code
_entity_poly.pdbx_strand_id
1 'polypeptide(L)'
;MNKLMPVDVLSSIKGAKPSEDVNKLFEVIKGANPNTSLTNNNTAVSLSQLREDIVIESSEVVKVIIKENFPLEKEGYLVVSQVIED
;
A
#
# COMPACT_ATOMS: atom_id res chain seq x y z
N MET A 1 20.39 8.30 -15.03
CA MET A 1 19.87 8.44 -16.41
C MET A 1 19.56 7.05 -16.94
N ASN A 2 18.29 6.64 -16.91
CA ASN A 2 17.89 5.35 -17.49
C ASN A 2 17.93 5.49 -19.01
N LYS A 3 18.83 4.75 -19.65
CA LYS A 3 18.96 4.69 -21.11
C LYS A 3 17.75 3.92 -21.65
N LEU A 4 16.69 4.63 -22.03
CA LEU A 4 15.59 4.05 -22.81
C LEU A 4 16.18 3.58 -24.14
N MET A 5 16.31 2.27 -24.33
CA MET A 5 16.64 1.70 -25.63
C MET A 5 15.36 1.70 -26.47
N PRO A 6 15.33 2.45 -27.59
CA PRO A 6 14.21 2.36 -28.52
C PRO A 6 14.13 0.92 -29.04
N VAL A 7 12.91 0.41 -29.19
CA VAL A 7 12.62 -0.97 -29.66
C VAL A 7 13.34 -1.28 -30.97
N ASP A 8 13.56 -0.27 -31.81
CA ASP A 8 14.30 -0.35 -33.08
C ASP A 8 15.76 -0.82 -32.90
N VAL A 9 16.40 -0.48 -31.78
CA VAL A 9 17.79 -0.86 -31.46
C VAL A 9 17.87 -2.34 -31.04
N LEU A 10 16.84 -2.86 -30.37
CA LEU A 10 16.75 -4.28 -29.97
C LEU A 10 16.32 -5.17 -31.16
N SER A 11 15.46 -4.64 -32.03
CA SER A 11 15.05 -5.27 -33.30
C SER A 11 16.19 -5.38 -34.32
N SER A 12 17.25 -4.58 -34.17
CA SER A 12 18.38 -4.55 -35.11
C SER A 12 19.41 -5.66 -34.89
N ILE A 13 19.21 -6.56 -33.92
CA ILE A 13 20.04 -7.76 -33.76
C ILE A 13 19.68 -8.73 -34.90
N LYS A 14 20.46 -8.60 -35.98
CA LYS A 14 20.35 -9.33 -37.26
C LYS A 14 20.03 -10.81 -37.03
N GLY A 15 18.80 -11.22 -37.32
CA GLY A 15 18.38 -12.64 -37.36
C GLY A 15 17.40 -13.09 -36.27
N ALA A 16 17.03 -12.25 -35.30
CA ALA A 16 16.02 -12.61 -34.31
C ALA A 16 14.61 -12.53 -34.91
N LYS A 17 13.90 -13.67 -35.01
CA LYS A 17 12.45 -13.63 -35.27
C LYS A 17 11.77 -13.03 -34.03
N PRO A 18 10.85 -12.06 -34.20
CA PRO A 18 10.08 -11.53 -33.08
C PRO A 18 9.31 -12.68 -32.43
N SER A 19 9.38 -12.77 -31.10
CA SER A 19 8.63 -13.78 -30.36
C SER A 19 7.14 -13.55 -30.56
N GLU A 20 6.42 -14.60 -30.94
CA GLU A 20 4.97 -14.55 -31.15
C GLU A 20 4.23 -14.13 -29.88
N ASP A 21 4.75 -14.54 -28.73
CA ASP A 21 4.20 -14.18 -27.41
C ASP A 21 4.38 -12.70 -27.09
N VAL A 22 5.47 -12.09 -27.56
CA VAL A 22 5.73 -10.65 -27.40
C VAL A 22 4.76 -9.85 -28.26
N ASN A 23 4.50 -10.29 -29.50
CA ASN A 23 3.50 -9.66 -30.36
C ASN A 23 2.09 -9.79 -29.78
N LYS A 24 1.72 -10.97 -29.26
CA LYS A 24 0.44 -11.17 -28.55
C LYS A 24 0.30 -10.26 -27.35
N LEU A 25 1.36 -10.08 -26.56
CA LEU A 25 1.37 -9.15 -25.43
C LEU A 25 1.12 -7.71 -25.88
N PHE A 26 1.77 -7.25 -26.95
CA PHE A 26 1.56 -5.90 -27.46
C PHE A 26 0.13 -5.68 -28.00
N GLU A 27 -0.49 -6.67 -28.64
CA GLU A 27 -1.88 -6.58 -29.09
C GLU A 27 -2.86 -6.50 -27.91
N VAL A 28 -2.63 -7.28 -26.84
CA VAL A 28 -3.44 -7.21 -25.61
C VAL A 28 -3.33 -5.84 -24.94
N ILE A 29 -2.12 -5.27 -24.87
CA ILE A 29 -1.89 -3.94 -24.29
C ILE A 29 -2.56 -2.83 -25.11
N LYS A 30 -2.51 -2.91 -26.45
CA LYS A 30 -3.20 -1.94 -27.34
C LYS A 30 -4.72 -1.96 -27.17
N GLY A 31 -5.29 -3.13 -26.92
CA GLY A 31 -6.73 -3.31 -26.69
C GLY A 31 -7.19 -2.99 -25.26
N ALA A 32 -6.28 -2.73 -24.32
CA ALA A 32 -6.63 -2.41 -22.95
C ALA A 32 -7.29 -1.02 -22.87
N ASN A 33 -8.54 -0.97 -22.41
CA ASN A 33 -9.24 0.28 -22.17
C ASN A 33 -8.74 0.91 -20.85
N PRO A 34 -8.06 2.06 -20.87
CA PRO A 34 -7.61 2.73 -19.64
C PRO A 34 -8.79 3.25 -18.80
N ASN A 35 -10.00 3.28 -19.36
CA ASN A 35 -11.20 3.81 -18.72
C ASN A 35 -11.99 2.76 -17.92
N THR A 36 -11.41 1.62 -17.54
CA THR A 36 -11.95 0.88 -16.38
C THR A 36 -11.61 1.67 -15.14
N SER A 37 -12.33 2.78 -14.95
CA SER A 37 -12.39 3.47 -13.67
C SER A 37 -12.76 2.41 -12.64
N LEU A 38 -11.80 2.05 -11.78
CA LEU A 38 -12.08 1.28 -10.58
C LEU A 38 -12.94 2.20 -9.69
N THR A 39 -14.24 2.29 -9.99
CA THR A 39 -15.15 3.27 -9.37
C THR A 39 -15.48 2.96 -7.92
N ASN A 40 -14.94 1.89 -7.34
CA ASN A 40 -15.39 1.40 -6.04
C ASN A 40 -14.24 1.32 -5.05
N ASN A 41 -13.46 2.39 -4.94
CA ASN A 41 -12.51 2.59 -3.86
C ASN A 41 -13.23 3.08 -2.59
N ASN A 42 -14.27 2.39 -2.12
CA ASN A 42 -15.03 2.77 -0.93
C ASN A 42 -14.18 2.81 0.35
N THR A 43 -12.97 2.24 0.31
CA THR A 43 -12.01 2.21 1.41
C THR A 43 -10.77 3.08 1.15
N ALA A 44 -10.66 3.75 0.01
CA ALA A 44 -9.53 4.66 -0.24
C ALA A 44 -9.77 6.01 0.43
N VAL A 45 -8.75 6.46 1.16
CA VAL A 45 -8.74 7.74 1.85
C VAL A 45 -8.02 8.77 0.99
N SER A 46 -8.52 10.00 0.95
CA SER A 46 -7.87 11.08 0.21
C SER A 46 -6.59 11.54 0.91
N LEU A 47 -5.58 12.01 0.15
CA LEU A 47 -4.29 12.45 0.73
C LEU A 47 -4.45 13.55 1.79
N SER A 48 -5.47 14.40 1.66
CA SER A 48 -5.78 15.46 2.64
C SER A 48 -6.34 14.94 3.97
N GLN A 49 -6.74 13.67 4.04
CA GLN A 49 -7.24 13.03 5.25
C GLN A 49 -6.16 12.18 5.95
N LEU A 50 -4.96 12.07 5.39
CA LEU A 50 -3.85 11.38 6.03
C LEU A 50 -3.22 12.30 7.08
N ARG A 51 -2.89 11.75 8.25
CA ARG A 51 -2.08 12.44 9.26
C ARG A 51 -0.62 12.47 8.80
N GLU A 52 0.09 13.52 9.20
CA GLU A 52 1.55 13.58 9.04
C GLU A 52 2.25 12.49 9.88
N ASP A 53 3.33 11.94 9.31
CA ASP A 53 4.18 10.95 9.95
C ASP A 53 5.17 11.61 10.91
N ILE A 54 4.62 12.11 12.02
CA ILE A 54 5.38 12.77 13.09
C ILE A 54 5.11 12.08 14.43
N VAL A 55 6.16 12.00 15.25
CA VAL A 55 6.08 11.50 16.63
C VAL A 55 5.48 12.58 17.52
N ILE A 56 4.42 12.25 18.24
CA ILE A 56 3.75 13.13 19.20
C ILE A 56 3.78 12.43 20.56
N GLU A 57 4.61 12.95 21.47
CA GLU A 57 4.72 12.41 22.83
C GLU A 57 3.51 12.78 23.67
N SER A 58 3.02 11.82 24.45
CA SER A 58 1.94 12.07 25.42
C SER A 58 2.48 12.72 26.69
N SER A 59 1.78 13.73 27.21
CA SER A 59 2.15 14.35 28.49
C SER A 59 2.02 13.36 29.66
N GLU A 60 2.85 13.54 30.68
CA GLU A 60 2.79 12.69 31.89
C GLU A 60 1.44 12.77 32.60
N VAL A 61 0.80 13.94 32.59
CA VAL A 61 -0.54 14.13 33.17
C VAL A 61 -1.57 13.25 32.47
N VAL A 62 -1.55 13.21 31.13
CA VAL A 62 -2.46 12.36 30.35
C VAL A 62 -2.22 10.88 30.63
N LYS A 63 -0.96 10.45 30.73
CA LYS A 63 -0.63 9.05 31.08
C LYS A 63 -1.16 8.65 32.46
N VAL A 64 -1.12 9.57 33.43
CA VAL A 64 -1.68 9.34 34.77
C VAL A 64 -3.20 9.23 34.71
N ILE A 65 -3.88 10.18 34.06
CA ILE A 65 -5.35 10.17 33.90
C ILE A 65 -5.81 8.87 33.25
N ILE A 66 -5.12 8.39 32.22
CA ILE A 66 -5.47 7.12 31.56
C ILE A 66 -5.43 5.95 32.56
N LYS A 67 -4.35 5.85 33.35
CA LYS A 67 -4.18 4.78 34.34
C LYS A 67 -5.22 4.84 35.45
N GLU A 68 -5.61 6.04 35.90
CA GLU A 68 -6.67 6.25 36.89
C GLU A 68 -8.04 5.76 36.41
N ASN A 69 -8.26 5.70 35.09
CA ASN A 69 -9.50 5.24 34.49
C ASN A 69 -9.50 3.74 34.15
N PHE A 70 -8.46 2.98 34.51
CA PHE A 70 -8.45 1.54 34.28
C PHE A 70 -9.43 0.81 35.22
N PRO A 71 -10.37 -0.01 34.70
CA PRO A 71 -11.26 -0.81 35.53
C PRO A 71 -10.53 -1.77 36.46
N LEU A 72 -9.43 -2.36 35.95
CA LEU A 72 -8.52 -3.24 36.69
C LEU A 72 -7.10 -2.92 36.25
N GLU A 73 -6.25 -2.56 37.21
CA GLU A 73 -4.87 -2.17 36.97
C GLU A 73 -3.93 -3.11 37.72
N LYS A 74 -2.80 -3.43 37.08
CA LYS A 74 -1.68 -4.14 37.70
C LYS A 74 -0.37 -3.63 37.11
N GLU A 75 0.50 -3.09 37.96
CA GLU A 75 1.86 -2.66 37.59
C GLU A 75 1.91 -1.66 36.41
N GLY A 76 0.88 -0.82 36.29
CA GLY A 76 0.72 0.17 35.22
C GLY A 76 0.01 -0.36 33.96
N TYR A 77 -0.42 -1.63 33.95
CA TYR A 77 -1.10 -2.26 32.83
C TYR A 77 -2.60 -2.44 33.10
N LEU A 78 -3.41 -2.25 32.05
CA LEU A 78 -4.83 -2.60 32.06
C LEU A 78 -4.97 -4.12 32.00
N VAL A 79 -5.65 -4.70 33.00
CA VAL A 79 -5.87 -6.15 33.09
C VAL A 79 -7.19 -6.50 32.42
N VAL A 80 -7.14 -7.46 31.50
CA VAL A 80 -8.31 -8.02 30.81
C VAL A 80 -8.30 -9.54 30.89
N SER A 81 -9.48 -10.15 30.79
CA SER A 81 -9.61 -11.60 30.68
C SER A 81 -9.00 -12.08 29.36
N GLN A 82 -8.14 -13.10 29.44
CA GLN A 82 -7.67 -13.79 28.24
C GLN A 82 -8.84 -14.51 27.58
N VAL A 83 -9.11 -14.21 26.31
CA VAL A 83 -10.08 -14.96 25.51
C VAL A 83 -9.40 -16.25 25.06
N ILE A 84 -9.98 -17.38 25.42
CA ILE A 84 -9.61 -18.70 24.91
C ILE A 84 -10.84 -19.19 24.14
N GLU A 85 -10.67 -19.50 22.85
CA GLU A 85 -11.72 -20.12 22.04
C GLU A 85 -11.71 -21.63 22.32
N ASP A 86 -12.91 -22.24 22.42
CA ASP A 86 -13.10 -23.68 22.65
C ASP A 86 -12.66 -24.55 21.45
#